data_AF-A0A2Z3QZU3-F1
#
_entry.id   AF-A0A2Z3QZU3-F1
#
_cell.length_a   1.000
_cell.length_b   1.000
_cell.length_c   1.000
_cell.angle_alpha   90.00
_cell.angle_beta   90.00
_cell.angle_gamma   90.00
#
_symmetry.space_group_name_H-M   'P 1'
#
loop_
_entity.id
_entity.type
_entity.pdbx_description
1 polymer ?
#
loop_
_entity_poly.entity_id
_entity_poly.type
_entity_poly.pdbx_seq_one_letter_code
_entity_poly.pdbx_strand_id
1 'polypeptide(L)' 'MAVQKSRKTPSKRGMRRSHDALSRPTLSVDPTSGETHRRHHVSPDGYYRGRKVLDTKAD' A
#
# COMPACT_ATOMS: atom_id res chain seq x y z
N MET A 1 9.05 38.94 13.20
CA MET A 1 8.84 37.63 12.50
C MET A 1 10.03 36.73 12.78
N ALA A 2 9.81 35.44 13.01
CA ALA A 2 10.91 34.48 13.11
C ALA A 2 11.39 34.11 11.70
N VAL A 3 12.69 34.31 11.44
CA VAL A 3 13.33 33.96 10.16
C VAL A 3 14.58 33.14 10.46
N GLN A 4 14.88 32.18 9.59
CA GLN A 4 16.13 31.43 9.71
C GLN A 4 17.33 32.35 9.41
N LYS A 5 18.37 32.27 10.24
CA LYS A 5 19.62 33.02 10.02
C LYS A 5 20.43 32.47 8.83
N SER A 6 20.36 31.17 8.57
CA SER A 6 21.17 30.49 7.55
C SER A 6 20.45 29.31 6.91
N ARG A 7 20.92 28.92 5.72
CA ARG A 7 20.44 27.74 5.00
C ARG A 7 20.81 26.45 5.74
N LYS A 8 19.86 25.53 5.89
CA LYS A 8 20.12 24.19 6.45
C LYS A 8 20.92 23.34 5.47
N THR A 9 21.88 22.56 5.98
CA THR A 9 22.70 21.67 5.16
C THR A 9 21.86 20.55 4.51
N PRO A 10 22.25 20.03 3.34
CA PRO A 10 21.55 18.91 2.71
C PRO A 10 21.46 17.67 3.62
N SER A 11 22.51 17.38 4.40
CA SER A 11 22.53 16.29 5.38
C SER A 11 21.43 16.43 6.43
N LYS A 12 21.28 17.61 7.06
CA LYS A 12 20.22 17.87 8.05
C LYS A 12 18.82 17.79 7.44
N ARG A 13 18.66 18.22 6.18
CA ARG A 13 17.40 18.04 5.44
C ARG A 13 17.12 16.56 5.17
N GLY A 14 18.12 15.79 4.76
CA GLY A 14 18.02 14.35 4.51
C GLY A 14 17.64 13.57 5.76
N MET A 15 18.31 13.84 6.89
CA MET A 15 17.96 13.25 8.20
C MET A 15 16.55 13.62 8.65
N ARG A 16 16.09 14.85 8.38
CA ARG A 16 14.70 15.21 8.68
C ARG A 16 13.70 14.42 7.83
N ARG A 17 14.03 14.17 6.55
CA ARG A 17 13.18 13.43 5.61
C ARG A 17 13.40 11.92 5.63
N SER A 18 14.22 11.39 6.55
CA SER A 18 14.55 9.96 6.57
C SER A 18 13.35 9.07 6.86
N HIS A 19 12.32 9.63 7.48
CA HIS A 19 11.08 8.94 7.83
C HIS A 19 9.92 9.27 6.88
N ASP A 20 10.14 10.07 5.84
CA ASP A 20 9.09 10.49 4.87
C ASP A 20 8.80 9.39 3.81
N ALA A 21 9.06 8.12 4.12
CA ALA A 21 8.83 7.00 3.21
C ALA A 21 7.39 6.47 3.32
N LEU A 22 6.78 6.14 2.18
CA LEU A 22 5.48 5.48 2.14
C LEU A 22 5.63 3.96 2.30
N SER A 23 4.76 3.34 3.10
CA SER A 23 4.69 1.89 3.22
C SER A 23 3.81 1.29 2.11
N ARG A 24 4.23 0.13 1.58
CA ARG A 24 3.44 -0.62 0.59
C ARG A 24 2.36 -1.44 1.33
N PRO A 25 1.16 -1.60 0.75
CA PRO A 25 0.15 -2.48 1.33
C PRO A 25 0.58 -3.95 1.24
N THR A 26 0.13 -4.77 2.18
CA THR A 26 0.33 -6.23 2.13
C THR A 26 -0.63 -6.86 1.12
N LEU A 27 -0.07 -7.48 0.10
CA LEU A 27 -0.81 -8.20 -0.94
C LEU A 27 -0.68 -9.72 -0.72
N SER A 28 -1.69 -10.46 -1.15
CA SER A 28 -1.75 -11.92 -1.11
C SER A 28 -2.35 -12.42 -2.42
N VAL A 29 -2.10 -13.68 -2.76
CA VAL A 29 -2.64 -14.32 -3.96
C VAL A 29 -3.80 -15.21 -3.53
N ASP A 30 -4.95 -15.10 -4.20
CA ASP A 30 -6.08 -15.97 -3.95
C ASP A 30 -5.80 -17.37 -4.52
N PRO A 31 -6.05 -18.45 -3.76
CA PRO A 31 -5.67 -19.81 -4.17
C PRO A 31 -6.49 -20.38 -5.33
N THR A 32 -7.67 -19.83 -5.63
CA THR A 32 -8.58 -20.41 -6.64
C THR A 32 -8.53 -19.60 -7.94
N SER A 33 -8.60 -18.28 -7.84
CA SER A 33 -8.54 -17.37 -9.00
C SER A 33 -7.11 -17.05 -9.44
N GLY A 34 -6.11 -17.20 -8.54
CA GLY A 34 -4.72 -16.81 -8.81
C GLY A 34 -4.48 -15.30 -8.83
N GLU A 35 -5.51 -14.49 -8.55
CA GLU A 35 -5.41 -13.03 -8.56
C GLU A 35 -4.72 -12.48 -7.31
N THR A 36 -4.07 -11.31 -7.47
CA THR A 36 -3.50 -10.59 -6.33
C THR A 36 -4.55 -9.69 -5.68
N HIS A 37 -4.78 -9.88 -4.39
CA HIS A 37 -5.72 -9.11 -3.59
C HIS A 37 -5.06 -8.54 -2.33
N ARG A 38 -5.70 -7.55 -1.70
CA ARG A 38 -5.25 -7.09 -0.37
C ARG A 38 -5.47 -8.20 0.64
N ARG A 39 -4.50 -8.40 1.54
CA ARG A 39 -4.61 -9.41 2.58
C ARG A 39 -5.91 -9.22 3.37
N HIS A 40 -6.65 -10.31 3.60
CA HIS A 40 -7.96 -10.35 4.26
C HIS A 40 -9.10 -9.58 3.56
N HIS A 41 -8.94 -9.20 2.30
CA HIS A 41 -10.02 -8.64 1.47
C HIS A 41 -10.44 -9.65 0.41
N VAL A 42 -11.64 -9.48 -0.14
CA VAL A 42 -12.15 -10.22 -1.30
C VAL A 42 -11.34 -9.81 -2.55
N SER A 43 -11.06 -10.77 -3.44
CA SER A 43 -10.44 -10.50 -4.73
C SER A 43 -11.37 -9.71 -5.66
N PRO A 44 -10.84 -9.04 -6.69
CA PRO A 44 -11.65 -8.39 -7.72
C PRO A 44 -12.68 -9.34 -8.37
N ASP A 45 -12.29 -10.59 -8.61
CA ASP A 45 -13.17 -11.65 -9.14
C ASP A 45 -14.18 -12.22 -8.11
N GLY A 46 -14.29 -11.61 -6.93
CA GLY A 46 -15.28 -12.01 -5.93
C GLY A 46 -14.90 -13.21 -5.07
N TYR A 47 -13.65 -13.68 -5.11
CA TYR A 47 -13.16 -14.81 -4.32
C TYR A 47 -12.58 -14.39 -2.97
N TYR A 48 -12.82 -15.19 -1.94
CA TYR A 48 -12.15 -15.05 -0.65
C TYR A 48 -11.91 -16.42 -0.02
N ARG A 49 -10.64 -16.73 0.26
CA ARG A 49 -10.23 -18.05 0.79
C ARG A 49 -10.72 -19.18 -0.11
N GLY A 50 -10.61 -19.00 -1.43
CA GLY A 50 -10.97 -20.00 -2.44
C GLY A 50 -12.46 -20.29 -2.60
N ARG A 51 -13.33 -19.47 -2.00
CA ARG A 51 -14.78 -19.52 -2.22
C ARG A 51 -15.23 -18.26 -2.91
N LYS A 52 -16.15 -18.39 -3.86
CA LYS A 52 -16.81 -17.26 -4.49
C LYS A 52 -17.83 -16.68 -3.51
N VAL A 53 -17.66 -15.41 -3.15
CA VAL A 53 -18.47 -14.69 -2.15
C VAL A 53 -19.37 -13.66 -2.83
N LEU A 54 -18.96 -13.15 -3.99
CA LEU A 54 -19.72 -12.20 -4.78
C LEU A 54 -19.92 -12.77 -6.19
N ASP A 55 -21.13 -12.61 -6.73
CA ASP A 55 -21.39 -12.81 -8.16
C ASP A 55 -21.00 -11.53 -8.89
N THR A 56 -19.74 -11.47 -9.28
CA THR A 56 -19.16 -10.38 -10.07
C THR A 56 -19.41 -10.60 -11.56
N LYS A 57 -19.57 -9.51 -12.32
CA LYS A 57 -19.86 -9.49 -13.76
C LYS A 57 -18.86 -10.23 -14.68
N ALA A 58 -17.80 -10.82 -14.14
CA ALA A 58 -16.79 -11.58 -14.88
C ALA A 58 -17.21 -13.04 -15.15
N ASP A 59 -18.40 -13.46 -14.72
CA ASP A 59 -19.02 -14.74 -15.10
C ASP A 59 -19.64 -14.74 -16.50
#